data_AF-A0A526RRI2-F1
#
_entry.id   AF-A0A526RRI2-F1
#
_cell.length_a   1.000
_cell.length_b   1.000
_cell.length_c   1.000
_cell.angle_alpha   90.00
_cell.angle_beta   90.00
_cell.angle_gamma   90.00
#
_symmetry.space_group_name_H-M   'P 1'
#
loop_
_entity.id
_entity.type
_entity.pdbx_description
1 polymer ?
#
loop_
_entity_poly.entity_id
_entity_poly.type
_entity_poly.pdbx_seq_one_letter_code
_entity_poly.pdbx_strand_id
1 'polypeptide(L)'
;WIVQRTGIRQRHVAADDETTASLGEAAARAALDSAGLTPADIDLIVLATSTPNNTFPATAVEIQNRLGMHHGFAFDMQAVCSGFVYA
;
A
#
# COMPACT_ATOMS: atom_id res chain seq x y z
N TRP A 1 -9.19 -5.97 -30.13
CA TRP A 1 -8.04 -5.05 -29.99
C TRP A 1 -7.42 -5.09 -28.59
N ILE A 2 -8.13 -4.78 -27.49
CA ILE A 2 -7.57 -4.79 -26.11
C ILE A 2 -7.00 -6.16 -25.72
N VAL A 3 -7.84 -7.19 -25.62
CA VAL A 3 -7.40 -8.56 -25.24
C VAL A 3 -6.30 -9.09 -26.16
N GLN A 4 -6.41 -8.83 -27.47
CA GLN A 4 -5.42 -9.28 -28.46
C GLN A 4 -4.04 -8.64 -28.25
N ARG A 5 -3.97 -7.38 -27.80
CA ARG A 5 -2.70 -6.64 -27.67
C ARG A 5 -2.11 -6.69 -26.27
N THR A 6 -2.93 -6.80 -25.22
CA THR A 6 -2.47 -6.72 -23.83
C THR A 6 -2.76 -7.95 -23.01
N GLY A 7 -3.62 -8.86 -23.48
CA GLY A 7 -4.13 -9.99 -22.69
C GLY A 7 -5.16 -9.62 -21.61
N ILE A 8 -5.41 -8.32 -21.36
CA ILE A 8 -6.26 -7.84 -20.27
C ILE A 8 -7.73 -7.99 -20.62
N ARG A 9 -8.50 -8.65 -19.74
CA ARG A 9 -9.95 -8.85 -19.87
C ARG A 9 -10.77 -7.97 -18.94
N GLN A 10 -10.25 -7.70 -17.75
CA GLN A 10 -10.87 -6.87 -16.73
C GLN A 10 -9.78 -6.20 -15.89
N ARG A 11 -10.15 -5.12 -15.21
CA ARG A 11 -9.31 -4.42 -14.23
C ARG A 11 -10.17 -4.02 -13.05
N HIS A 12 -9.54 -3.89 -11.89
CA HIS A 12 -10.17 -3.31 -10.72
C HIS A 12 -10.11 -1.78 -10.82
N VAL A 13 -11.16 -1.15 -10.31
CA VAL A 13 -11.28 0.31 -10.18
C VAL A 13 -11.66 0.54 -8.73
N ALA A 14 -10.89 1.37 -8.05
CA ALA A 14 -11.17 1.76 -6.68
C ALA A 14 -12.52 2.50 -6.63
N ALA A 15 -13.30 2.26 -5.58
CA ALA A 15 -14.50 3.04 -5.28
C ALA A 15 -14.13 4.48 -4.89
N ASP A 16 -15.12 5.39 -4.87
CA ASP A 16 -14.90 6.80 -4.56
C ASP A 16 -14.37 7.03 -3.13
N ASP A 17 -14.62 6.08 -2.23
CA ASP A 17 -14.15 6.07 -0.84
C ASP A 17 -12.87 5.24 -0.62
N GLU A 18 -12.38 4.55 -1.66
CA GLU A 18 -11.13 3.79 -1.62
C GLU A 18 -9.94 4.66 -2.03
N THR A 19 -8.94 4.70 -1.16
CA THR A 19 -7.68 5.43 -1.34
C THR A 19 -6.48 4.48 -1.31
N THR A 20 -5.30 4.97 -1.72
CA THR A 20 -4.05 4.21 -1.64
C THR A 20 -3.77 3.75 -0.21
N ALA A 21 -4.05 4.57 0.81
CA ALA A 21 -3.94 4.17 2.21
C ALA A 21 -4.92 3.06 2.60
N SER A 22 -6.20 3.16 2.20
CA SER A 22 -7.19 2.14 2.56
C SER A 22 -6.90 0.78 1.91
N LEU A 23 -6.45 0.78 0.65
CA LEU A 23 -6.06 -0.44 -0.06
C LEU A 23 -4.78 -1.03 0.54
N GLY A 24 -3.80 -0.17 0.87
CA GLY A 24 -2.57 -0.57 1.54
C GLY A 24 -2.80 -1.13 2.94
N GLU A 25 -3.70 -0.52 3.72
CA GLU A 25 -4.12 -1.01 5.04
C GLU A 25 -4.74 -2.40 4.93
N ALA A 26 -5.70 -2.58 4.02
CA ALA A 26 -6.36 -3.88 3.82
C ALA A 26 -5.35 -4.97 3.43
N ALA A 27 -4.42 -4.65 2.52
CA ALA A 27 -3.34 -5.57 2.12
C ALA A 27 -2.39 -5.89 3.28
N ALA A 28 -2.01 -4.89 4.09
CA ALA A 28 -1.15 -5.08 5.24
C ALA A 28 -1.79 -5.97 6.32
N ARG A 29 -3.10 -5.79 6.59
CA ARG A 29 -3.84 -6.66 7.52
C ARG A 29 -3.86 -8.11 7.04
N ALA A 30 -4.15 -8.34 5.76
CA ALA A 30 -4.13 -9.69 5.19
C ALA A 30 -2.73 -10.34 5.27
N ALA A 31 -1.66 -9.56 5.05
CA ALA A 31 -0.29 -10.04 5.17
C ALA A 31 0.09 -10.39 6.63
N LEU A 32 -0.29 -9.54 7.59
CA LEU A 32 -0.10 -9.78 9.03
C LEU A 32 -0.84 -11.04 9.48
N ASP A 33 -2.12 -11.19 9.09
CA ASP A 33 -2.92 -12.37 9.39
C ASP A 33 -2.28 -13.65 8.83
N SER A 34 -1.77 -13.59 7.59
CA SER A 34 -1.06 -14.71 6.97
C SER A 34 0.27 -15.04 7.65
N ALA A 35 0.94 -14.06 8.24
CA ALA A 35 2.19 -14.22 8.97
C ALA A 35 1.98 -14.63 10.44
N GLY A 36 0.75 -14.52 10.96
CA GLY A 36 0.48 -14.68 12.39
C GLY A 36 1.11 -13.59 13.26
N LEU A 37 1.27 -12.38 12.69
CA LEU A 37 1.87 -11.23 13.35
C LEU A 37 0.82 -10.14 13.62
N THR A 38 1.14 -9.24 14.53
CA THR A 38 0.35 -8.05 14.84
C THR A 38 1.08 -6.79 14.37
N PRO A 39 0.40 -5.63 14.25
CA PRO A 39 1.07 -4.36 13.97
C PRO A 39 2.15 -3.99 15.01
N ALA A 40 2.10 -4.55 16.22
CA ALA A 40 3.11 -4.33 17.24
C ALA A 40 4.44 -5.07 16.96
N ASP A 41 4.45 -6.01 16.01
CA ASP A 41 5.63 -6.77 15.62
C ASP A 41 6.40 -6.15 14.44
N ILE A 42 5.95 -4.99 13.94
CA ILE A 42 6.49 -4.33 12.74
C ILE A 42 7.23 -3.03 13.11
N ASP A 43 8.52 -2.96 12.75
CA ASP A 43 9.35 -1.78 13.02
C ASP A 43 9.39 -0.77 11.84
N LEU A 44 8.95 -1.19 10.64
CA LEU A 44 9.06 -0.38 9.42
C LEU A 44 7.93 -0.66 8.42
N ILE A 45 7.34 0.41 7.89
CA ILE A 45 6.45 0.38 6.72
C ILE A 45 7.11 1.14 5.57
N VAL A 46 7.34 0.46 4.46
CA VAL A 46 7.74 1.08 3.19
C VAL A 46 6.59 0.94 2.20
N LEU A 47 5.99 2.07 1.78
CA LEU A 47 4.94 2.06 0.77
C LEU A 47 5.49 2.44 -0.60
N ALA A 48 5.63 1.46 -1.49
CA ALA A 48 5.92 1.71 -2.89
C ALA A 48 4.70 2.32 -3.60
N THR A 49 4.70 3.62 -3.87
CA THR A 49 3.60 4.29 -4.59
C THR A 49 4.06 5.48 -5.42
N SER A 50 3.39 5.70 -6.55
CA SER A 50 3.47 6.95 -7.33
C SER A 50 2.12 7.67 -7.42
N THR A 51 1.14 7.21 -6.64
CA THR A 51 -0.20 7.79 -6.49
C THR A 51 -0.52 7.89 -4.99
N PRO A 52 0.28 8.65 -4.21
CA PRO A 52 0.02 8.82 -2.78
C PRO A 52 -1.28 9.61 -2.56
N ASN A 53 -1.88 9.46 -1.37
CA ASN A 53 -3.08 10.21 -0.99
C ASN A 53 -2.81 11.71 -0.93
N ASN A 54 -1.62 12.10 -0.46
CA ASN A 54 -1.17 13.48 -0.31
C ASN A 54 0.30 13.60 -0.72
N THR A 55 0.75 14.81 -1.04
CA THR A 55 2.19 15.09 -1.18
C THR A 55 2.92 14.95 0.17
N PHE A 56 2.24 15.39 1.24
CA PHE A 56 2.63 15.18 2.63
C PHE A 56 1.36 15.27 3.51
N PRO A 57 1.27 14.53 4.62
CA PRO A 57 2.20 13.48 5.07
C PRO A 57 2.25 12.28 4.12
N ALA A 58 3.27 11.43 4.28
CA ALA A 58 3.41 10.19 3.49
C ALA A 58 2.21 9.26 3.72
N THR A 59 1.79 8.56 2.67
CA THR A 59 0.65 7.62 2.73
C THR A 59 0.96 6.43 3.63
N ALA A 60 2.23 6.00 3.72
CA ALA A 60 2.69 5.00 4.68
C ALA A 60 2.40 5.38 6.13
N VAL A 61 2.50 6.67 6.50
CA VAL A 61 2.21 7.14 7.87
C VAL A 61 0.70 7.08 8.14
N GLU A 62 -0.13 7.32 7.13
CA GLU A 62 -1.58 7.11 7.25
C GLU A 62 -1.90 5.63 7.51
N ILE A 63 -1.25 4.72 6.77
CA ILE A 63 -1.38 3.26 6.97
C ILE A 63 -0.91 2.87 8.37
N GLN A 64 0.25 3.37 8.83
CA GLN A 64 0.77 3.14 10.17
C GLN A 64 -0.28 3.50 11.25
N ASN A 65 -0.85 4.69 11.16
CA ASN A 65 -1.89 5.16 12.08
C ASN A 65 -3.15 4.27 12.01
N ARG A 66 -3.62 3.91 10.82
CA ARG A 66 -4.79 3.05 10.61
C ARG A 66 -4.62 1.64 11.17
N LEU A 67 -3.41 1.08 11.07
CA LEU A 67 -3.07 -0.23 11.66
C LEU A 67 -3.00 -0.20 13.20
N GLY A 68 -2.97 1.00 13.81
CA GLY A 68 -2.74 1.14 15.26
C GLY A 68 -1.27 0.91 15.65
N MET A 69 -0.35 1.10 14.71
CA MET A 69 1.08 0.95 14.94
C MET A 69 1.62 2.22 15.61
N HIS A 70 2.02 2.11 16.88
CA HIS A 70 2.45 3.26 17.72
C HIS A 70 3.97 3.41 17.85
N HIS A 71 4.74 2.61 17.11
CA HIS A 71 6.20 2.66 17.07
C HIS A 71 6.69 2.43 15.62
N GLY A 72 8.00 2.48 15.42
CA GLY A 72 8.62 2.23 14.11
C GLY A 72 8.55 3.42 13.14
N PHE A 73 9.05 3.19 11.93
CA PHE A 73 9.16 4.19 10.87
C PHE A 73 8.18 3.90 9.73
N ALA A 74 7.74 4.95 9.02
CA ALA A 74 6.92 4.81 7.84
C ALA A 74 7.28 5.86 6.78
N PHE A 75 7.52 5.44 5.54
CA PHE A 75 7.79 6.36 4.44
C PHE A 75 7.33 5.80 3.08
N ASP A 76 7.09 6.71 2.13
CA ASP A 76 6.73 6.38 0.77
C ASP A 76 7.98 6.26 -0.11
N MET A 77 8.00 5.27 -1.00
CA MET A 77 9.06 5.08 -1.99
C MET A 77 8.51 5.28 -3.41
N GLN A 78 9.10 6.24 -4.14
CA GLN A 78 8.64 6.64 -5.46
C GLN A 78 9.60 6.12 -6.55
N ALA A 79 9.32 4.91 -7.06
CA ALA A 79 10.04 4.33 -8.20
C ALA A 79 9.08 3.68 -9.24
N VAL A 80 7.91 4.29 -9.45
CA VAL A 80 6.88 3.91 -10.44
C VAL A 80 6.58 2.39 -10.39
N CYS A 81 6.51 1.72 -11.55
CA CYS A 81 6.15 0.31 -11.64
C CYS A 81 7.22 -0.62 -11.04
N SER A 82 8.47 -0.14 -10.83
CA SER A 82 9.52 -0.89 -10.14
C SER A 82 9.54 -0.65 -8.62
N GLY A 83 8.58 0.11 -8.09
CA GLY A 83 8.54 0.50 -6.68
C GLY A 83 8.68 -0.66 -5.72
N PHE A 84 7.95 -1.76 -5.95
CA PHE A 84 8.00 -2.93 -5.07
C PHE A 84 9.36 -3.65 -5.08
N VAL A 85 10.16 -3.52 -6.14
CA VAL A 85 11.51 -4.12 -6.19
C VAL A 85 12.53 -3.29 -5.41
N TYR A 86 12.31 -1.98 -5.30
CA TYR A 86 13.19 -1.07 -4.56
C TYR A 86 12.89 -1.03 -3.06
N ALA A 87 11.63 -1.24 -2.68
CA ALA A 87 11.14 -1.20 -1.31
C ALA A 87 11.55 -2.45 -0.53
#